data_AF-V6KR93-F1
#
_entry.id   AF-V6KR93-F1
#
_cell.length_a   1.000
_cell.length_b   1.000
_cell.length_c   1.000
_cell.angle_alpha   90.00
_cell.angle_beta   90.00
_cell.angle_gamma   90.00
#
_symmetry.space_group_name_H-M   'P 1'
#
loop_
_entity.id
_entity.type
_entity.pdbx_description
1 polymer ?
#
loop_
_entity_poly.entity_id
_entity_poly.type
_entity_poly.pdbx_seq_one_letter_code
_entity_poly.pdbx_strand_id
1 'polypeptide(L)'
;MAEATASERDERVLGRRWTVRMDAAKRGSTAVRVSCSRSACPDQALPNAAAGRGAAVAHLKAHLDAVAQPRADAYCACRAEGCAAHVPP
;
A
#
# COMPACT_ATOMS: atom_id res chain seq x y z
N MET A 1 -19.13 26.00 -3.54
CA MET A 1 -19.25 25.06 -4.66
C MET A 1 -18.03 25.24 -5.54
N ALA A 2 -17.20 24.21 -5.64
CA ALA A 2 -16.15 24.06 -6.65
C ALA A 2 -15.87 22.55 -6.74
N GLU A 3 -16.51 21.92 -7.73
CA GLU A 3 -16.22 20.55 -8.16
C GLU A 3 -14.77 20.48 -8.61
N ALA A 4 -13.98 19.63 -7.95
CA ALA A 4 -12.81 19.03 -8.54
C ALA A 4 -13.23 17.61 -8.93
N THR A 5 -13.57 17.44 -10.21
CA THR A 5 -13.77 16.14 -10.85
C THR A 5 -12.43 15.39 -10.89
N ALA A 6 -12.04 14.83 -9.74
CA ALA A 6 -11.04 13.77 -9.69
C ALA A 6 -11.70 12.51 -10.24
N SER A 7 -11.65 12.39 -11.57
CA SER A 7 -11.94 11.23 -12.41
C SER A 7 -12.23 9.93 -11.64
N GLU A 8 -13.49 9.47 -11.71
CA GLU A 8 -14.11 8.27 -11.11
C GLU A 8 -13.45 6.93 -11.51
N ARG A 9 -12.27 6.99 -12.14
CA ARG A 9 -11.46 5.87 -12.59
C ARG A 9 -10.37 5.47 -11.58
N ASP A 10 -10.09 6.30 -10.55
CA ASP A 10 -9.20 5.96 -9.44
C ASP A 10 -9.85 5.00 -8.42
N GLU A 11 -11.19 4.83 -8.48
CA GLU A 11 -11.99 4.20 -7.42
C GLU A 11 -12.30 2.71 -7.61
N ARG A 12 -12.03 2.10 -8.77
CA ARG A 12 -12.49 0.71 -9.06
C ARG A 12 -11.51 -0.40 -8.66
N VAL A 13 -10.64 -0.15 -7.68
CA VAL A 13 -9.90 -1.24 -7.03
C VAL A 13 -9.89 -1.05 -5.51
N LEU A 14 -11.05 -1.28 -4.90
CA LEU A 14 -11.18 -1.47 -3.46
C LEU A 14 -10.35 -2.70 -3.05
N GLY A 15 -9.14 -2.48 -2.55
CA GLY A 15 -8.22 -3.52 -2.09
C GLY A 15 -6.74 -3.34 -2.44
N ARG A 16 -6.38 -2.41 -3.35
CA ARG A 16 -4.99 -2.16 -3.77
C ARG A 16 -4.38 -0.86 -3.24
N ARG A 17 -4.86 -0.34 -2.10
CA ARG A 17 -4.28 0.87 -1.48
C ARG A 17 -3.51 0.50 -0.21
N TRP A 18 -2.28 0.00 -0.39
CA TRP A 18 -1.32 -0.03 0.73
C TRP A 18 -0.71 1.35 0.87
N THR A 19 -0.90 1.95 2.03
CA THR A 19 -0.20 3.18 2.39
C THR A 19 0.88 2.82 3.39
N VAL A 20 2.13 3.09 3.04
CA VAL A 20 3.23 3.06 3.99
C VAL A 20 3.39 4.48 4.54
N ARG A 21 3.15 4.64 5.84
CA ARG A 21 3.29 5.89 6.57
C ARG A 21 4.64 5.94 7.26
N MET A 22 5.16 7.16 7.38
CA MET A 22 6.40 7.41 8.12
C MET A 22 6.14 8.54 9.11
N ASP A 23 6.29 8.23 10.39
CA ASP A 23 6.00 9.13 11.50
C ASP A 23 7.26 9.34 12.34
N ALA A 24 7.39 10.50 13.00
CA ALA A 24 8.47 10.70 13.95
C ALA A 24 8.31 9.76 15.14
N ALA A 25 9.36 9.03 15.52
CA ALA A 25 9.27 8.06 16.61
C ALA A 25 9.12 8.72 17.99
N LYS A 26 9.79 9.87 18.18
CA LYS A 26 9.69 10.73 19.36
C LYS A 26 9.93 12.18 18.96
N ARG A 27 9.30 13.13 19.68
CA ARG A 27 9.56 14.57 19.50
C ARG A 27 11.06 14.85 19.68
N GLY A 28 11.67 15.52 18.71
CA GLY A 28 13.09 15.89 18.73
C GLY A 28 14.07 14.75 18.39
N SER A 29 13.59 13.56 18.06
CA SER A 29 14.45 12.45 17.61
C SER A 29 14.54 12.41 16.09
N THR A 30 15.70 11.99 15.57
CA THR A 30 15.85 11.64 14.15
C THR A 30 15.14 10.33 13.81
N ALA A 31 14.87 9.50 14.82
CA ALA A 31 14.25 8.20 14.62
C ALA A 31 12.83 8.32 14.08
N VAL A 32 12.48 7.41 13.18
CA VAL A 32 11.18 7.34 12.52
C VAL A 32 10.55 5.96 12.71
N ARG A 33 9.23 5.92 12.75
CA ARG A 33 8.43 4.71 12.66
C ARG A 33 7.87 4.62 11.26
N VAL A 34 7.98 3.44 10.65
CA VAL A 34 7.33 3.10 9.39
C VAL A 34 6.21 2.11 9.68
N SER A 35 5.02 2.39 9.19
CA SER A 35 3.82 1.57 9.40
C SER A 35 3.10 1.35 8.07
N CYS A 36 2.57 0.16 7.84
CA CYS A 36 1.76 -0.14 6.66
C CYS A 36 0.28 -0.17 7.03
N SER A 37 -0.61 0.27 6.13
CA SER A 37 -2.07 0.16 6.35
C SER A 37 -2.58 -1.29 6.44
N ARG A 38 -1.75 -2.27 6.07
CA ARG A 38 -2.07 -3.69 6.21
C ARG A 38 -1.63 -4.18 7.60
N SER A 39 -2.58 -4.63 8.42
CA SER A 39 -2.34 -5.12 9.79
C SER A 39 -1.41 -6.32 9.91
N ALA A 40 -1.25 -7.11 8.84
CA ALA A 40 -0.32 -8.24 8.80
C ALA A 40 1.16 -7.80 8.71
N CYS A 41 1.43 -6.54 8.40
CA CYS A 41 2.77 -6.00 8.30
C CYS A 41 3.18 -5.39 9.64
N PRO A 42 4.32 -5.80 10.23
CA PRO A 42 4.79 -5.23 11.47
C PRO A 42 5.28 -3.79 11.28
N ASP A 43 5.08 -2.95 12.30
CA ASP A 43 5.71 -1.64 12.39
C ASP A 43 7.23 -1.78 12.50
N GLN A 44 7.98 -0.86 11.88
CA GLN A 44 9.43 -0.83 11.93
C GLN A 44 9.94 0.50 12.48
N ALA A 45 10.78 0.46 13.50
CA ALA A 45 11.49 1.62 14.02
C ALA A 45 12.88 1.74 13.37
N LEU A 46 13.23 2.93 12.90
CA LEU A 46 14.45 3.19 12.14
C LEU A 46 15.16 4.45 12.68
N PRO A 47 16.50 4.50 12.61
CA PRO A 47 17.29 5.54 13.30
C PRO A 47 17.18 6.94 12.66
N ASN A 48 16.82 7.02 11.37
CA ASN A 48 16.68 8.28 10.65
C ASN A 48 15.70 8.17 9.47
N ALA A 49 15.28 9.33 8.95
CA ALA A 49 14.35 9.43 7.83
C ALA A 49 14.88 8.84 6.51
N ALA A 50 16.20 8.83 6.27
CA ALA A 50 16.76 8.25 5.06
C ALA A 50 16.60 6.71 5.06
N ALA A 51 16.94 6.07 6.18
CA ALA A 51 16.68 4.64 6.40
C ALA A 51 15.17 4.34 6.35
N GLY A 52 14.35 5.22 6.94
CA GLY A 52 12.88 5.18 6.86
C GLY A 52 12.34 5.10 5.43
N ARG A 53 12.76 6.05 4.57
CA ARG A 53 12.36 6.07 3.15
C ARG A 53 12.82 4.82 2.41
N GLY A 54 14.05 4.36 2.64
CA GLY A 54 14.57 3.13 2.02
C GLY A 54 13.72 1.91 2.39
N ALA A 55 13.42 1.74 3.68
CA ALA A 55 12.58 0.64 4.16
C ALA A 55 11.15 0.73 3.61
N ALA A 56 10.55 1.93 3.58
CA ALA A 56 9.20 2.12 3.04
C ALA A 56 9.10 1.74 1.56
N VAL A 57 10.09 2.14 0.73
CA VAL A 57 10.13 1.79 -0.69
C VAL A 57 10.36 0.29 -0.88
N ALA A 58 11.30 -0.31 -0.14
CA ALA A 58 11.56 -1.74 -0.21
C ALA A 58 10.31 -2.56 0.18
N HIS A 59 9.60 -2.12 1.24
CA HIS A 59 8.36 -2.75 1.68
C HIS A 59 7.25 -2.65 0.63
N LEU A 60 7.09 -1.49 -0.01
CA LEU A 60 6.11 -1.32 -1.09
C LEU A 60 6.44 -2.22 -2.30
N LYS A 61 7.73 -2.31 -2.67
CA LYS A 61 8.17 -3.21 -3.74
C LYS A 61 7.86 -4.67 -3.41
N ALA A 62 8.15 -5.12 -2.19
CA ALA A 62 7.82 -6.47 -1.75
C ALA A 62 6.32 -6.77 -1.86
N HIS A 63 5.46 -5.79 -1.55
CA HIS A 63 4.02 -5.93 -1.80
C HIS A 63 3.70 -6.09 -3.28
N LEU A 64 4.27 -5.24 -4.14
CA LEU A 64 4.05 -5.32 -5.58
C LEU A 64 4.53 -6.65 -6.17
N ASP A 65 5.68 -7.15 -5.75
CA ASP A 65 6.24 -8.43 -6.21
C ASP A 65 5.43 -9.64 -5.70
N ALA A 66 4.93 -9.59 -4.46
CA ALA A 66 4.12 -10.66 -3.88
C ALA A 66 2.73 -10.75 -4.52
N VAL A 67 2.22 -9.65 -5.06
CA VAL A 67 0.95 -9.61 -5.77
C VAL A 67 1.25 -10.06 -7.18
N ALA A 68 1.16 -11.37 -7.38
CA ALA A 68 1.23 -11.97 -8.70
C ALA A 68 0.43 -11.12 -9.70
N GLN A 69 1.05 -10.86 -10.86
CA GLN A 69 0.55 -10.01 -11.94
C GLN A 69 -0.98 -10.13 -12.11
N PRO A 70 -1.67 -9.02 -12.49
CA PRO A 70 -3.09 -9.07 -12.81
C PRO A 70 -3.36 -10.29 -13.68
N ARG A 71 -4.28 -11.15 -13.26
CA ARG A 71 -4.70 -12.28 -14.10
C ARG A 71 -5.24 -11.69 -15.40
N ALA A 72 -4.81 -12.24 -16.55
CA ALA A 72 -5.24 -11.75 -17.85
C ALA A 72 -6.77 -11.70 -18.01
N ASP A 73 -7.49 -12.53 -17.24
CA ASP A 73 -8.93 -12.71 -17.27
C ASP A 73 -9.67 -12.19 -16.02
N ALA A 74 -9.02 -11.38 -15.16
CA ALA A 74 -9.71 -10.84 -13.98
C ALA A 74 -9.18 -9.48 -13.54
N TYR A 75 -10.11 -8.59 -13.21
CA TYR A 75 -9.79 -7.27 -12.66
C TYR A 75 -9.26 -7.31 -11.20
N CYS A 76 -9.30 -8.48 -10.53
CA CYS A 76 -8.69 -8.68 -9.20
C CYS A 76 -7.34 -9.40 -9.26
N ALA A 77 -6.35 -8.92 -8.49
CA ALA A 77 -5.07 -9.61 -8.27
C ALA A 77 -5.08 -10.56 -7.06
N CYS A 78 -6.22 -10.68 -6.38
CA CYS A 78 -6.42 -11.57 -5.25
C CYS A 78 -6.48 -13.04 -5.72
N ARG A 79 -5.79 -13.93 -5.01
CA ARG A 79 -5.84 -15.40 -5.23
C ARG A 79 -6.90 -16.11 -4.36
N ALA A 80 -7.74 -15.37 -3.64
CA ALA A 80 -8.79 -15.93 -2.80
C ALA A 80 -9.90 -16.56 -3.65
N GLU A 81 -10.26 -17.82 -3.39
CA GLU A 81 -11.41 -18.48 -4.02
C GLU A 81 -12.71 -17.76 -3.65
N GLY A 82 -13.60 -17.52 -4.62
CA GLY A 82 -14.88 -16.86 -4.40
C GLY A 82 -14.83 -15.34 -4.24
N CYS A 83 -13.78 -14.66 -4.70
CA CYS A 83 -13.74 -13.20 -4.62
C CYS A 83 -14.78 -12.56 -5.56
N ALA A 84 -15.67 -11.73 -5.01
CA ALA A 84 -16.69 -11.01 -5.76
C ALA A 84 -16.13 -10.05 -6.84
N ALA A 85 -14.82 -9.76 -6.82
CA ALA A 85 -14.14 -8.96 -7.82
C ALA A 85 -13.53 -9.78 -8.98
N HIS A 86 -13.69 -11.12 -8.99
CA HIS A 86 -13.39 -12.00 -10.12
C HIS A 86 -14.49 -11.91 -11.19
N VAL A 87 -14.74 -10.69 -11.68
CA VAL A 87 -15.60 -10.48 -12.85
C VAL A 87 -14.79 -10.68 -14.14
N PRO A 88 -15.31 -11.43 -15.12
CA PRO A 88 -14.64 -11.64 -16.41
C PRO A 88 -14.51 -10.30 -17.17
N PRO A 89 -13.49 -10.16 -18.03
CA PRO A 89 -13.27 -8.96 -18.83
C PRO A 89 -14.38 -8.68 -19.85
#